data_AF-A0A9D7IE08-F1
#
_entry.id   AF-A0A9D7IE08-F1
#
_cell.length_a   1.000
_cell.length_b   1.000
_cell.length_c   1.000
_cell.angle_alpha   90.00
_cell.angle_beta   90.00
_cell.angle_gamma   90.00
#
_symmetry.space_group_name_H-M   'P 1'
#
loop_
_entity.id
_entity.type
_entity.pdbx_description
1 polymer ?
#
loop_
_entity_poly.entity_id
_entity_poly.type
_entity_poly.pdbx_seq_one_letter_code
_entity_poly.pdbx_strand_id
1 'polypeptide(L)'
;MLQRKPRRSAQSPAPQTQPAADSEHGAAQLQPPPLQLKVQAPIQMEDGVVNMEPLTIHGGRPGNLDRLSGFNRDTSGMSVSPDEERVRQSSVEATTPLPFSGGGWDGEAIARQLGQYDRIPGTDSDAMRCVQTVALVSHILNGIPATNSYLSSIKLQGLLAGEMTDRKRTSLNVIDYTRSQIESQHATFGDLYWVIEAIHAMFYRDDRGTPLGEIHDQVTPIIDFSSNMTRMNVWCGSATEIMTQAAGLANGEQFLLNTWRVSFNTIFDSLEGYEDANRVTYNREDEDTGRVTSHTVRRYRFRAGVKPPHGDIDRNRDTMSGHQMLIYKDATSGEIKMYEPELSEGGRHLYNLSQDSSVLDGLFTDQPDFEIFEYVQILGKMTPMSFGMAQP
;
A
#
# COMPACT_ATOMS: atom_id res chain seq x y z
N MET A 1 -59.17 -51.46 3.09
CA MET A 1 -59.09 -50.36 4.06
C MET A 1 -59.17 -49.04 3.30
N LEU A 2 -60.38 -48.50 3.17
CA LEU A 2 -60.85 -47.20 3.72
C LEU A 2 -59.96 -45.99 3.38
N GLN A 3 -60.45 -44.85 2.90
CA GLN A 3 -61.55 -44.44 2.01
C GLN A 3 -61.38 -42.91 1.84
N ARG A 4 -61.73 -42.39 0.65
CA ARG A 4 -62.23 -41.01 0.33
C ARG A 4 -61.23 -39.83 0.44
N LYS A 5 -60.86 -39.08 -0.62
CA LYS A 5 -61.57 -38.14 -1.56
C LYS A 5 -61.91 -36.74 -0.95
N PRO A 6 -62.07 -35.66 -1.74
CA PRO A 6 -61.10 -34.54 -1.91
C PRO A 6 -61.76 -33.13 -1.83
N ARG A 7 -61.19 -32.12 -2.54
CA ARG A 7 -61.73 -30.80 -2.99
C ARG A 7 -61.56 -29.63 -1.99
N ARG A 8 -61.26 -28.37 -2.36
CA ARG A 8 -61.50 -27.45 -3.52
C ARG A 8 -60.47 -26.28 -3.40
N SER A 9 -59.75 -25.79 -4.43
CA SER A 9 -60.08 -24.71 -5.41
C SER A 9 -60.83 -23.50 -4.82
N ALA A 10 -60.59 -22.22 -5.08
CA ALA A 10 -59.71 -21.42 -5.94
C ALA A 10 -59.96 -19.92 -5.58
N GLN A 11 -59.24 -19.00 -6.25
CA GLN A 11 -59.58 -17.58 -6.58
C GLN A 11 -58.67 -16.48 -5.99
N SER A 12 -57.81 -15.95 -6.85
CA SER A 12 -57.50 -14.50 -6.98
C SER A 12 -58.65 -13.81 -7.76
N PRO A 13 -58.85 -12.46 -7.76
CA PRO A 13 -57.91 -11.47 -8.32
C PRO A 13 -57.86 -10.07 -7.64
N ALA A 14 -56.99 -9.21 -8.18
CA ALA A 14 -56.67 -7.80 -7.87
C ALA A 14 -57.77 -6.79 -8.29
N PRO A 15 -57.52 -5.48 -8.61
CA PRO A 15 -56.59 -4.44 -8.11
C PRO A 15 -57.37 -3.14 -7.73
N GLN A 16 -56.71 -2.06 -7.25
CA GLN A 16 -57.28 -0.69 -7.38
C GLN A 16 -56.25 0.44 -7.26
N THR A 17 -56.44 1.42 -8.14
CA THR A 17 -55.67 2.64 -8.46
C THR A 17 -56.16 3.87 -7.68
N GLN A 18 -55.23 4.78 -7.33
CA GLN A 18 -55.22 6.28 -7.28
C GLN A 18 -56.54 7.09 -7.12
N PRO A 19 -56.53 8.25 -6.41
CA PRO A 19 -56.10 9.52 -7.04
C PRO A 19 -55.40 10.57 -6.13
N ALA A 20 -54.86 11.59 -6.82
CA ALA A 20 -54.21 12.80 -6.33
C ALA A 20 -55.19 13.88 -5.81
N ALA A 21 -54.69 14.81 -4.99
CA ALA A 21 -55.12 16.22 -4.98
C ALA A 21 -54.11 17.10 -4.21
N ASP A 22 -53.87 18.27 -4.80
CA ASP A 22 -53.00 19.39 -4.42
C ASP A 22 -53.42 20.11 -3.13
N SER A 23 -52.51 20.89 -2.54
CA SER A 23 -52.72 22.32 -2.17
C SER A 23 -51.47 22.93 -1.54
N GLU A 24 -51.20 24.16 -1.98
CA GLU A 24 -50.08 25.05 -1.70
C GLU A 24 -50.06 25.64 -0.27
N HIS A 25 -48.86 25.95 0.25
CA HIS A 25 -48.45 27.26 0.79
C HIS A 25 -47.27 27.12 1.78
N GLY A 26 -46.23 27.94 1.60
CA GLY A 26 -45.23 28.17 2.63
C GLY A 26 -43.84 28.50 2.10
N ALA A 27 -43.66 29.69 1.51
CA ALA A 27 -42.35 30.23 1.20
C ALA A 27 -41.61 30.57 2.51
N ALA A 28 -40.61 29.78 2.86
CA ALA A 28 -39.61 30.11 3.87
C ALA A 28 -38.23 30.12 3.19
N GLN A 29 -37.65 31.31 3.05
CA GLN A 29 -36.25 31.50 2.71
C GLN A 29 -35.38 30.89 3.82
N LEU A 30 -34.91 29.66 3.60
CA LEU A 30 -33.82 29.08 4.37
C LEU A 30 -32.50 29.48 3.71
N GLN A 31 -31.80 30.42 4.33
CA GLN A 31 -30.35 30.58 4.09
C GLN A 31 -29.67 29.25 4.44
N PRO A 32 -28.84 28.66 3.56
CA PRO A 32 -28.03 27.53 3.97
C PRO A 32 -27.05 28.02 5.06
N PRO A 33 -26.93 27.30 6.19
CA PRO A 33 -25.90 27.63 7.16
C PRO A 33 -24.52 27.45 6.50
N PRO A 34 -23.51 28.24 6.89
CA PRO A 34 -22.16 28.04 6.41
C PRO A 34 -21.72 26.61 6.76
N LEU A 35 -21.22 25.88 5.77
CA LEU A 35 -20.51 24.61 5.93
C LEU A 35 -19.29 24.86 6.83
N GLN A 36 -19.47 24.73 8.14
CA GLN A 36 -18.36 24.55 9.07
C GLN A 36 -18.03 23.07 9.04
N LEU A 37 -17.01 22.70 8.26
CA LEU A 37 -16.30 21.42 8.44
C LEU A 37 -15.65 21.47 9.84
N LYS A 38 -16.39 21.06 10.87
CA LYS A 38 -15.80 20.61 12.13
C LYS A 38 -15.32 19.19 11.91
N VAL A 39 -14.13 19.05 11.35
CA VAL A 39 -13.34 17.82 11.48
C VAL A 39 -12.77 17.82 12.90
N GLN A 40 -13.59 17.43 13.87
CA GLN A 40 -13.05 16.81 15.08
C GLN A 40 -13.21 15.31 14.87
N ALA A 41 -12.22 14.73 14.19
CA ALA A 41 -12.03 13.30 14.25
C ALA A 41 -11.68 12.93 15.70
N PRO A 42 -12.26 11.85 16.26
CA PRO A 42 -11.71 11.26 17.47
C PRO A 42 -10.25 10.87 17.19
N ILE A 43 -9.37 11.15 18.14
CA ILE A 43 -7.98 10.68 18.10
C ILE A 43 -8.03 9.15 18.14
N GLN A 44 -7.95 8.51 16.98
CA GLN A 44 -7.59 7.10 16.88
C GLN A 44 -6.09 7.04 17.14
N MET A 45 -5.70 6.27 18.16
CA MET A 45 -4.30 5.91 18.35
C MET A 45 -3.93 4.97 17.20
N GLU A 46 -3.21 5.49 16.20
CA GLU A 46 -2.71 4.72 15.07
C GLU A 46 -1.30 4.19 15.39
N ASP A 47 -1.23 3.17 16.24
CA ASP A 47 0.00 2.39 16.40
C ASP A 47 0.10 1.34 15.27
N GLY A 48 1.05 1.60 14.39
CA GLY A 48 1.43 0.72 13.29
C GLY A 48 2.08 1.53 12.18
N VAL A 49 3.36 1.83 12.31
CA VAL A 49 4.15 2.19 11.14
C VAL A 49 4.56 0.89 10.46
N VAL A 50 4.42 0.81 9.14
CA VAL A 50 5.11 -0.24 8.39
C VAL A 50 6.57 0.19 8.33
N ASN A 51 7.27 -0.09 9.43
CA ASN A 51 8.70 0.07 9.53
C ASN A 51 9.31 -1.31 9.27
N MET A 52 10.18 -1.35 8.28
CA MET A 52 11.18 -2.40 8.14
C MET A 52 12.39 -2.01 9.00
N GLU A 53 13.30 -2.95 9.29
CA GLU A 53 14.57 -2.57 9.92
C GLU A 53 15.31 -1.56 9.02
N PRO A 54 15.64 -0.35 9.50
CA PRO A 54 16.26 0.68 8.68
C PRO A 54 17.69 0.29 8.29
N LEU A 55 18.05 0.53 7.04
CA LEU A 55 19.38 0.27 6.50
C LEU A 55 19.90 1.55 5.81
N THR A 56 21.02 2.08 6.28
CA THR A 56 21.59 3.37 5.82
C THR A 56 23.03 3.19 5.34
N ILE A 57 23.40 3.74 4.17
CA ILE A 57 24.81 3.91 3.70
C ILE A 57 24.97 5.22 2.88
N HIS A 58 26.15 5.84 3.00
CA HIS A 58 26.53 7.18 2.49
C HIS A 58 26.97 7.26 1.00
N GLY A 59 26.37 8.20 0.24
CA GLY A 59 26.99 9.28 -0.56
C GLY A 59 27.86 9.05 -1.83
N GLY A 60 27.48 9.69 -2.97
CA GLY A 60 28.31 9.93 -4.17
C GLY A 60 27.58 10.46 -5.45
N ARG A 61 27.53 11.77 -5.73
CA ARG A 61 26.60 12.40 -6.71
C ARG A 61 27.17 12.70 -8.14
N PRO A 62 26.30 12.84 -9.18
CA PRO A 62 26.62 13.51 -10.46
C PRO A 62 26.34 15.04 -10.45
N GLY A 63 27.14 15.81 -11.19
CA GLY A 63 27.39 17.25 -10.99
C GLY A 63 26.37 18.31 -11.46
N ASN A 64 25.07 18.01 -11.57
CA ASN A 64 24.04 19.03 -11.92
C ASN A 64 22.97 19.25 -10.84
N LEU A 65 23.13 18.69 -9.64
CA LEU A 65 22.17 18.76 -8.52
C LEU A 65 22.73 19.47 -7.27
N ASP A 66 23.70 20.38 -7.45
CA ASP A 66 24.44 21.05 -6.37
C ASP A 66 23.59 21.84 -5.36
N ARG A 67 22.32 22.12 -5.66
CA ARG A 67 21.39 22.79 -4.75
C ARG A 67 20.78 21.90 -3.67
N LEU A 68 21.10 20.60 -3.68
CA LEU A 68 20.59 19.61 -2.74
C LEU A 68 21.67 19.16 -1.72
N SER A 69 22.67 20.00 -1.45
CA SER A 69 23.84 19.68 -0.62
C SER A 69 23.59 19.68 0.90
N GLY A 70 22.37 19.95 1.35
CA GLY A 70 22.04 20.12 2.78
C GLY A 70 21.37 18.93 3.46
N PHE A 71 21.20 17.79 2.77
CA PHE A 71 20.30 16.72 3.21
C PHE A 71 20.95 15.55 3.96
N ASN A 72 22.27 15.57 4.20
CA ASN A 72 22.95 14.47 4.89
C ASN A 72 23.07 14.74 6.41
N ARG A 73 22.37 13.96 7.24
CA ARG A 73 22.66 13.84 8.67
C ARG A 73 23.28 12.48 8.98
N ASP A 74 24.24 12.53 9.88
CA ASP A 74 25.10 11.46 10.38
C ASP A 74 24.30 10.31 11.04
N THR A 75 24.49 9.08 10.59
CA THR A 75 23.82 7.86 11.09
C THR A 75 24.84 6.80 11.51
N SER A 76 25.75 7.16 12.41
CA SER A 76 26.70 6.22 13.00
C SER A 76 25.99 5.29 14.01
N GLY A 77 25.54 4.11 13.57
CA GLY A 77 25.01 3.06 14.43
C GLY A 77 24.77 1.77 13.64
N MET A 78 25.41 0.68 14.08
CA MET A 78 25.40 -0.71 13.55
C MET A 78 24.46 -1.05 12.38
N SER A 79 25.06 -1.46 11.25
CA SER A 79 24.41 -1.71 9.95
C SER A 79 24.40 -3.19 9.53
N VAL A 80 23.31 -3.67 8.94
CA VAL A 80 23.29 -4.86 8.06
C VAL A 80 22.75 -4.46 6.68
N SER A 81 23.54 -3.73 5.91
CA SER A 81 23.16 -3.31 4.56
C SER A 81 22.88 -4.52 3.65
N PRO A 82 21.95 -4.44 2.68
CA PRO A 82 21.96 -5.38 1.59
C PRO A 82 23.33 -5.29 0.91
N ASP A 83 23.91 -6.43 0.56
CA ASP A 83 25.14 -6.47 -0.22
C ASP A 83 25.03 -5.48 -1.39
N GLU A 84 25.92 -4.48 -1.48
CA GLU A 84 25.93 -3.49 -2.58
C GLU A 84 25.91 -4.20 -3.93
N GLU A 85 26.51 -5.38 -3.99
CA GLU A 85 26.48 -6.25 -5.15
C GLU A 85 25.08 -6.80 -5.44
N ARG A 86 24.28 -7.16 -4.43
CA ARG A 86 22.87 -7.56 -4.60
C ARG A 86 22.04 -6.41 -5.15
N VAL A 87 22.18 -5.20 -4.59
CA VAL A 87 21.48 -4.00 -5.10
C VAL A 87 21.92 -3.71 -6.54
N ARG A 88 23.22 -3.80 -6.82
CA ARG A 88 23.77 -3.61 -8.17
C ARG A 88 23.24 -4.67 -9.14
N GLN A 89 23.04 -5.92 -8.72
CA GLN A 89 22.51 -6.96 -9.59
C GLN A 89 21.00 -6.85 -9.82
N SER A 90 20.27 -6.25 -8.90
CA SER A 90 18.81 -6.24 -8.91
C SER A 90 18.18 -4.93 -9.40
N SER A 91 18.93 -3.82 -9.39
CA SER A 91 18.45 -2.51 -9.81
C SER A 91 18.85 -2.20 -11.24
N VAL A 92 18.03 -1.41 -11.92
CA VAL A 92 18.30 -0.89 -13.26
C VAL A 92 19.13 0.40 -13.20
N GLU A 93 20.00 0.60 -14.19
CA GLU A 93 20.80 1.83 -14.28
C GLU A 93 19.88 3.06 -14.40
N ALA A 94 20.14 4.08 -13.58
CA ALA A 94 19.31 5.28 -13.51
C ALA A 94 19.16 6.00 -14.86
N THR A 95 20.18 5.97 -15.71
CA THR A 95 20.15 6.61 -17.03
C THR A 95 19.40 5.79 -18.10
N THR A 96 18.90 4.61 -17.76
CA THR A 96 18.15 3.76 -18.71
C THR A 96 16.84 4.44 -19.08
N PRO A 97 16.57 4.71 -20.37
CA PRO A 97 15.31 5.28 -20.80
C PRO A 97 14.13 4.33 -20.51
N LEU A 98 12.96 4.90 -20.20
CA LEU A 98 11.74 4.10 -20.10
C LEU A 98 11.34 3.56 -21.49
N PRO A 99 10.72 2.36 -21.55
CA PRO A 99 10.36 1.69 -22.79
C PRO A 99 9.11 2.32 -23.44
N PHE A 100 9.25 3.53 -23.99
CA PHE A 100 8.19 4.21 -24.74
C PHE A 100 7.90 3.51 -26.07
N SER A 101 6.63 3.35 -26.42
CA SER A 101 6.19 2.81 -27.71
C SER A 101 4.81 3.34 -28.11
N GLY A 102 4.62 3.65 -29.40
CA GLY A 102 3.28 3.90 -29.98
C GLY A 102 2.43 4.99 -29.30
N GLY A 103 3.05 6.00 -28.65
CA GLY A 103 2.33 7.05 -27.91
C GLY A 103 2.11 6.75 -26.41
N GLY A 104 2.54 5.58 -25.92
CA GLY A 104 2.54 5.18 -24.53
C GLY A 104 3.89 4.60 -24.09
N TRP A 105 3.87 3.73 -23.08
CA TRP A 105 5.01 2.92 -22.66
C TRP A 105 4.60 1.47 -22.41
N ASP A 106 5.60 0.59 -22.31
CA ASP A 106 5.42 -0.76 -21.78
C ASP A 106 5.50 -0.73 -20.24
N GLY A 107 4.33 -0.63 -19.59
CA GLY A 107 4.23 -0.56 -18.13
C GLY A 107 4.72 -1.84 -17.44
N GLU A 108 4.58 -3.01 -18.08
CA GLU A 108 5.06 -4.27 -17.52
C GLU A 108 6.57 -4.38 -17.60
N ALA A 109 7.19 -3.89 -18.68
CA ALA A 109 8.64 -3.82 -18.79
C ALA A 109 9.25 -2.87 -17.76
N ILE A 110 8.55 -1.77 -17.42
CA ILE A 110 8.94 -0.88 -16.32
C ILE A 110 8.79 -1.61 -14.98
N ALA A 111 7.61 -2.16 -14.67
CA ALA A 111 7.34 -2.85 -13.42
C ALA A 111 8.24 -4.08 -13.20
N ARG A 112 8.77 -4.71 -14.25
CA ARG A 112 9.72 -5.81 -14.13
C ARG A 112 11.07 -5.37 -13.56
N GLN A 113 11.49 -4.13 -13.83
CA GLN A 113 12.82 -3.60 -13.52
C GLN A 113 12.83 -2.58 -12.38
N LEU A 114 11.73 -1.84 -12.21
CA LEU A 114 11.61 -0.84 -11.16
C LEU A 114 11.28 -1.55 -9.84
N GLY A 115 12.27 -1.72 -8.97
CA GLY A 115 12.10 -2.08 -7.56
C GLY A 115 12.11 -0.86 -6.65
N GLN A 116 12.09 -1.07 -5.34
CA GLN A 116 12.28 0.01 -4.37
C GLN A 116 13.76 0.39 -4.19
N TYR A 117 14.69 -0.50 -4.53
CA TYR A 117 16.14 -0.28 -4.40
C TYR A 117 16.75 0.26 -5.69
N ASP A 118 17.72 1.17 -5.57
CA ASP A 118 18.42 1.76 -6.71
C ASP A 118 19.91 2.04 -6.43
N ARG A 119 20.62 2.62 -7.41
CA ARG A 119 22.07 2.89 -7.33
C ARG A 119 22.41 4.39 -7.28
N ILE A 120 21.42 5.24 -7.07
CA ILE A 120 21.53 6.69 -7.11
C ILE A 120 21.92 7.16 -5.72
N PRO A 121 23.05 7.84 -5.56
CA PRO A 121 23.42 8.22 -4.20
C PRO A 121 22.56 9.37 -3.68
N GLY A 122 22.00 9.19 -2.49
CA GLY A 122 21.10 10.13 -1.83
C GLY A 122 19.62 9.97 -2.22
N THR A 123 19.28 8.97 -3.04
CA THR A 123 18.00 8.29 -2.86
C THR A 123 18.29 7.21 -1.83
N ASP A 124 17.89 7.47 -0.59
CA ASP A 124 18.00 6.46 0.46
C ASP A 124 16.89 5.44 0.19
N SER A 125 17.15 4.55 -0.79
CA SER A 125 16.27 3.48 -1.24
C SER A 125 16.17 2.42 -0.14
N ASP A 126 15.62 2.86 0.98
CA ASP A 126 15.44 2.10 2.20
C ASP A 126 14.14 1.29 2.13
N ALA A 127 13.98 0.39 3.08
CA ALA A 127 12.79 -0.43 3.19
C ALA A 127 11.52 0.38 3.60
N MET A 128 11.62 1.71 3.68
CA MET A 128 10.56 2.63 4.11
C MET A 128 9.79 3.24 2.92
N ARG A 129 10.26 3.02 1.67
CA ARG A 129 9.66 3.54 0.42
C ARG A 129 8.69 2.60 -0.28
N CYS A 130 8.48 1.39 0.25
CA CYS A 130 7.67 0.35 -0.38
C CYS A 130 6.26 0.84 -0.81
N VAL A 131 5.57 1.62 0.03
CA VAL A 131 4.26 2.22 -0.33
C VAL A 131 4.36 3.11 -1.55
N GLN A 132 5.34 4.01 -1.62
CA GLN A 132 5.46 4.97 -2.73
C GLN A 132 5.83 4.27 -4.03
N THR A 133 6.69 3.26 -3.98
CA THR A 133 7.02 2.42 -5.13
C THR A 133 5.79 1.68 -5.64
N VAL A 134 5.04 1.02 -4.75
CA VAL A 134 3.79 0.32 -5.08
C VAL A 134 2.76 1.29 -5.65
N ALA A 135 2.60 2.46 -5.05
CA ALA A 135 1.69 3.49 -5.52
C ALA A 135 2.06 3.96 -6.93
N LEU A 136 3.33 4.22 -7.21
CA LEU A 136 3.76 4.64 -8.53
C LEU A 136 3.55 3.53 -9.57
N VAL A 137 3.94 2.29 -9.24
CA VAL A 137 3.85 1.15 -10.16
C VAL A 137 2.41 0.78 -10.50
N SER A 138 1.48 0.85 -9.53
CA SER A 138 0.06 0.58 -9.80
C SER A 138 -0.49 1.48 -10.91
N HIS A 139 -0.02 2.72 -10.99
CA HIS A 139 -0.39 3.68 -12.02
C HIS A 139 0.41 3.53 -13.32
N ILE A 140 1.69 3.14 -13.23
CA ILE A 140 2.52 2.85 -14.41
C ILE A 140 1.89 1.71 -15.23
N LEU A 141 1.38 0.68 -14.56
CA LEU A 141 0.67 -0.44 -15.18
C LEU A 141 -0.60 0.00 -15.93
N ASN A 142 -1.23 1.09 -15.50
CA ASN A 142 -2.40 1.69 -16.17
C ASN A 142 -2.01 2.75 -17.22
N GLY A 143 -0.71 2.96 -17.46
CA GLY A 143 -0.18 3.83 -18.51
C GLY A 143 0.11 5.28 -18.09
N ILE A 144 0.59 6.05 -19.06
CA ILE A 144 1.01 7.45 -18.87
C ILE A 144 -0.10 8.34 -18.29
N PRO A 145 -1.36 8.32 -18.79
CA PRO A 145 -2.41 9.18 -18.26
C PRO A 145 -2.71 8.92 -16.77
N ALA A 146 -2.74 7.64 -16.37
CA ALA A 146 -2.97 7.26 -14.98
C ALA A 146 -1.81 7.70 -14.08
N THR A 147 -0.57 7.52 -14.54
CA THR A 147 0.62 7.96 -13.80
C THR A 147 0.66 9.48 -13.61
N ASN A 148 0.36 10.24 -14.66
CA ASN A 148 0.30 11.71 -14.55
C ASN A 148 -0.87 12.19 -13.68
N SER A 149 -2.01 11.50 -13.69
CA SER A 149 -3.12 11.74 -12.77
C SER A 149 -2.68 11.56 -11.32
N TYR A 150 -2.06 10.42 -11.00
CA TYR A 150 -1.52 10.14 -9.68
C TYR A 150 -0.51 11.19 -9.24
N LEU A 151 0.50 11.48 -10.05
CA LEU A 151 1.54 12.46 -9.74
C LEU A 151 0.95 13.86 -9.53
N SER A 152 -0.09 14.25 -10.29
CA SER A 152 -0.81 15.51 -10.06
C SER A 152 -1.55 15.53 -8.72
N SER A 153 -2.18 14.40 -8.39
CA SER A 153 -3.04 14.26 -7.23
C SER A 153 -2.24 14.21 -5.94
N ILE A 154 -1.15 13.42 -5.92
CA ILE A 154 -0.25 13.35 -4.77
C ILE A 154 0.51 14.66 -4.57
N LYS A 155 0.85 15.38 -5.66
CA LYS A 155 1.40 16.74 -5.58
C LYS A 155 0.41 17.69 -4.90
N LEU A 156 -0.86 17.66 -5.30
CA LEU A 156 -1.90 18.51 -4.70
C LEU A 156 -2.14 18.15 -3.22
N GLN A 157 -2.19 16.86 -2.89
CA GLN A 157 -2.25 16.40 -1.50
C GLN A 157 -1.05 16.91 -0.69
N GLY A 158 0.16 16.79 -1.26
CA GLY A 158 1.37 17.38 -0.74
C GLY A 158 1.18 18.87 -0.46
N LEU A 159 0.81 19.67 -1.46
CA LEU A 159 0.58 21.13 -1.30
C LEU A 159 -0.37 21.48 -0.15
N LEU A 160 -1.41 20.66 0.09
CA LEU A 160 -2.41 20.89 1.13
C LEU A 160 -2.00 20.38 2.52
N ALA A 161 -1.05 19.46 2.62
CA ALA A 161 -0.67 18.80 3.86
C ALA A 161 0.46 19.53 4.62
N GLY A 162 0.17 20.16 5.76
CA GLY A 162 1.21 20.74 6.63
C GLY A 162 1.98 21.94 6.03
N GLU A 163 3.09 22.32 6.66
CA GLU A 163 3.87 23.51 6.30
C GLU A 163 4.68 23.33 4.99
N MET A 164 4.88 24.42 4.25
CA MET A 164 5.70 24.43 3.02
C MET A 164 7.19 24.60 3.34
N THR A 165 7.89 23.50 3.57
CA THR A 165 9.34 23.47 3.79
C THR A 165 10.13 23.49 2.47
N ASP A 166 11.43 23.80 2.53
CA ASP A 166 12.31 23.74 1.35
C ASP A 166 12.43 22.32 0.78
N ARG A 167 12.45 21.31 1.66
CA ARG A 167 12.41 19.88 1.30
C ARG A 167 11.18 19.58 0.45
N LYS A 168 10.01 19.98 0.94
CA LYS A 168 8.74 19.78 0.25
C LYS A 168 8.68 20.54 -1.08
N ARG A 169 9.16 21.79 -1.13
CA ARG A 169 9.24 22.57 -2.37
C ARG A 169 10.10 21.86 -3.43
N THR A 170 11.23 21.29 -3.01
CA THR A 170 12.09 20.48 -3.87
C THR A 170 11.37 19.24 -4.39
N SER A 171 10.71 18.47 -3.52
CA SER A 171 9.93 17.29 -3.93
C SER A 171 8.87 17.62 -4.98
N LEU A 172 8.15 18.74 -4.80
CA LEU A 172 7.15 19.20 -5.77
C LEU A 172 7.78 19.51 -7.15
N ASN A 173 8.99 20.09 -7.17
CA ASN A 173 9.71 20.36 -8.42
C ASN A 173 10.19 19.07 -9.10
N VAL A 174 10.62 18.07 -8.32
CA VAL A 174 10.99 16.74 -8.86
C VAL A 174 9.79 16.10 -9.53
N ILE A 175 8.61 16.13 -8.89
CA ILE A 175 7.38 15.60 -9.50
C ILE A 175 7.06 16.31 -10.82
N ASP A 176 7.13 17.65 -10.86
CA ASP A 176 6.88 18.41 -12.10
C ASP A 176 7.87 18.08 -13.21
N TYR A 177 9.15 17.96 -12.85
CA TYR A 177 10.20 17.57 -13.79
C TYR A 177 9.95 16.17 -14.36
N THR A 178 9.75 15.17 -13.50
CA THR A 178 9.50 13.78 -13.93
C THR A 178 8.26 13.70 -14.81
N ARG A 179 7.16 14.38 -14.45
CA ARG A 179 5.96 14.45 -15.30
C ARG A 179 6.26 15.01 -16.69
N SER A 180 7.02 16.11 -16.77
CA SER A 180 7.42 16.69 -18.06
C SER A 180 8.29 15.73 -18.89
N GLN A 181 9.18 14.97 -18.24
CA GLN A 181 9.96 13.94 -18.92
C GLN A 181 9.08 12.78 -19.42
N ILE A 182 8.07 12.38 -18.65
CA ILE A 182 7.10 11.34 -19.06
C ILE A 182 6.28 11.81 -20.26
N GLU A 183 5.71 13.02 -20.19
CA GLU A 183 4.88 13.61 -21.25
C GLU A 183 5.67 13.81 -22.55
N SER A 184 6.94 14.17 -22.45
CA SER A 184 7.84 14.30 -23.60
C SER A 184 8.47 12.98 -24.05
N GLN A 185 8.20 11.86 -23.37
CA GLN A 185 8.78 10.54 -23.65
C GLN A 185 10.32 10.47 -23.53
N HIS A 186 10.89 11.24 -22.61
CA HIS A 186 12.33 11.26 -22.31
C HIS A 186 12.67 10.76 -20.90
N ALA A 187 11.67 10.37 -20.11
CA ALA A 187 11.91 9.87 -18.76
C ALA A 187 12.76 8.60 -18.74
N THR A 188 13.51 8.47 -17.66
CA THR A 188 14.40 7.36 -17.33
C THR A 188 13.96 6.68 -16.04
N PHE A 189 14.53 5.52 -15.72
CA PHE A 189 14.31 4.90 -14.41
C PHE A 189 14.78 5.78 -13.25
N GLY A 190 15.84 6.59 -13.45
CA GLY A 190 16.30 7.55 -12.46
C GLY A 190 15.26 8.60 -12.12
N ASP A 191 14.47 9.05 -13.09
CA ASP A 191 13.38 10.00 -12.85
C ASP A 191 12.26 9.38 -12.01
N LEU A 192 12.03 8.06 -12.14
CA LEU A 192 11.06 7.31 -11.34
C LEU A 192 11.58 7.10 -9.91
N TYR A 193 12.86 6.76 -9.72
CA TYR A 193 13.46 6.66 -8.39
C TYR A 193 13.41 8.00 -7.63
N TRP A 194 13.78 9.10 -8.30
CA TRP A 194 13.66 10.43 -7.70
C TRP A 194 12.23 10.80 -7.36
N VAL A 195 11.23 10.39 -8.15
CA VAL A 195 9.84 10.70 -7.82
C VAL A 195 9.33 9.89 -6.63
N ILE A 196 9.77 8.63 -6.46
CA ILE A 196 9.46 7.81 -5.28
C ILE A 196 9.97 8.51 -4.02
N GLU A 197 11.25 8.92 -4.03
CA GLU A 197 11.83 9.69 -2.91
C GLU A 197 11.13 11.02 -2.68
N ALA A 198 10.82 11.74 -3.75
CA ALA A 198 10.13 13.02 -3.65
C ALA A 198 8.76 12.86 -2.97
N ILE A 199 7.99 11.83 -3.33
CA ILE A 199 6.68 11.55 -2.74
C ILE A 199 6.84 11.28 -1.24
N HIS A 200 7.74 10.38 -0.85
CA HIS A 200 7.97 10.08 0.56
C HIS A 200 8.41 11.32 1.33
N ALA A 201 9.38 12.05 0.80
CA ALA A 201 9.95 13.23 1.44
C ALA A 201 8.97 14.39 1.63
N MET A 202 7.82 14.40 0.93
CA MET A 202 6.75 15.38 1.15
C MET A 202 5.97 15.13 2.44
N PHE A 203 5.85 13.87 2.87
CA PHE A 203 4.96 13.47 3.97
C PHE A 203 5.72 12.95 5.19
N TYR A 204 6.88 12.35 4.97
CA TYR A 204 7.59 11.59 6.00
C TYR A 204 9.05 12.04 6.16
N ARG A 205 9.61 11.68 7.31
CA ARG A 205 11.04 11.81 7.61
C ARG A 205 11.79 10.61 7.02
N ASP A 206 13.07 10.79 6.72
CA ASP A 206 13.92 9.76 6.11
C ASP A 206 14.00 8.48 6.96
N ASP A 207 13.88 8.61 8.27
CA ASP A 207 13.96 7.51 9.24
C ASP A 207 12.61 6.82 9.52
N ARG A 208 11.56 7.09 8.71
CA ARG A 208 10.21 6.57 8.96
C ARG A 208 9.52 6.07 7.70
N GLY A 209 8.77 4.99 7.87
CA GLY A 209 7.92 4.40 6.85
C GLY A 209 6.56 5.07 6.80
N THR A 210 5.75 4.64 5.84
CA THR A 210 4.37 5.10 5.75
C THR A 210 3.55 4.46 6.88
N PRO A 211 2.83 5.24 7.70
CA PRO A 211 1.91 4.70 8.69
C PRO A 211 0.82 3.84 8.05
N LEU A 212 0.44 2.73 8.71
CA LEU A 212 -0.55 1.77 8.18
C LEU A 212 -1.90 2.44 7.85
N GLY A 213 -2.32 3.42 8.65
CA GLY A 213 -3.56 4.17 8.44
C GLY A 213 -3.53 5.06 7.19
N GLU A 214 -2.33 5.42 6.72
CA GLU A 214 -2.13 6.36 5.61
C GLU A 214 -1.88 5.66 4.26
N ILE A 215 -1.61 4.34 4.25
CA ILE A 215 -1.22 3.61 3.03
C ILE A 215 -2.24 3.84 1.90
N HIS A 216 -3.54 3.71 2.17
CA HIS A 216 -4.57 3.89 1.14
C HIS A 216 -4.52 5.28 0.51
N ASP A 217 -4.29 6.31 1.30
CA ASP A 217 -4.31 7.70 0.86
C ASP A 217 -3.01 8.08 0.13
N GLN A 218 -1.94 7.30 0.31
CA GLN A 218 -0.69 7.42 -0.46
C GLN A 218 -0.75 6.66 -1.79
N VAL A 219 -1.45 5.52 -1.83
CA VAL A 219 -1.63 4.71 -3.05
C VAL A 219 -2.67 5.32 -3.97
N THR A 220 -3.82 5.74 -3.44
CA THR A 220 -4.90 6.38 -4.21
C THR A 220 -5.31 7.67 -3.51
N PRO A 221 -4.61 8.80 -3.78
CA PRO A 221 -4.92 10.07 -3.15
C PRO A 221 -6.34 10.53 -3.53
N ILE A 222 -6.96 11.37 -2.68
CA ILE A 222 -8.39 11.73 -2.76
C ILE A 222 -8.83 12.25 -4.13
N ILE A 223 -7.92 12.91 -4.86
CA ILE A 223 -8.19 13.55 -6.15
C ILE A 223 -7.58 12.74 -7.30
N ASP A 224 -7.21 11.47 -7.08
CA ASP A 224 -6.79 10.61 -8.18
C ASP A 224 -8.00 10.24 -9.05
N PHE A 225 -7.94 10.74 -10.28
CA PHE A 225 -8.95 10.48 -11.28
C PHE A 225 -8.69 9.17 -12.05
N SER A 226 -7.57 8.49 -11.83
CA SER A 226 -7.26 7.28 -12.60
C SER A 226 -7.87 6.01 -12.00
N SER A 227 -8.08 5.97 -10.69
CA SER A 227 -8.51 4.77 -9.99
C SER A 227 -9.34 5.11 -8.76
N ASN A 228 -10.15 4.15 -8.30
CA ASN A 228 -10.83 4.22 -7.01
C ASN A 228 -10.38 3.05 -6.13
N MET A 229 -10.20 3.30 -4.83
CA MET A 229 -9.81 2.30 -3.85
C MET A 229 -11.00 1.90 -2.97
N THR A 230 -11.33 0.62 -3.01
CA THR A 230 -12.21 0.00 -2.01
C THR A 230 -11.35 -0.58 -0.91
N ARG A 231 -11.46 -0.06 0.32
CA ARG A 231 -10.76 -0.61 1.48
C ARG A 231 -11.23 -2.05 1.75
N MET A 232 -10.28 -2.93 2.03
CA MET A 232 -10.51 -4.35 2.33
C MET A 232 -9.75 -4.73 3.61
N ASN A 233 -10.15 -5.85 4.20
CA ASN A 233 -9.45 -6.44 5.33
C ASN A 233 -9.55 -7.97 5.22
N VAL A 234 -8.99 -8.50 4.13
CA VAL A 234 -8.99 -9.94 3.86
C VAL A 234 -7.61 -10.48 4.19
N TRP A 235 -7.54 -11.44 5.11
CA TRP A 235 -6.31 -12.09 5.50
C TRP A 235 -6.19 -13.45 4.80
N CYS A 236 -5.04 -13.69 4.21
CA CYS A 236 -4.65 -14.94 3.58
C CYS A 236 -3.50 -15.57 4.36
N GLY A 237 -3.67 -16.83 4.74
CA GLY A 237 -2.66 -17.65 5.41
C GLY A 237 -1.90 -18.58 4.47
N SER A 238 -2.24 -18.59 3.17
CA SER A 238 -1.60 -19.43 2.14
C SER A 238 -1.68 -18.85 0.74
N ALA A 239 -0.81 -19.32 -0.17
CA ALA A 239 -0.80 -18.95 -1.59
C ALA A 239 -2.14 -19.26 -2.29
N THR A 240 -2.77 -20.40 -1.96
CA THR A 240 -4.07 -20.79 -2.51
C THR A 240 -5.16 -19.78 -2.17
N GLU A 241 -5.17 -19.25 -0.96
CA GLU A 241 -6.14 -18.23 -0.54
C GLU A 241 -5.91 -16.91 -1.31
N ILE A 242 -4.65 -16.49 -1.50
CA ILE A 242 -4.32 -15.32 -2.33
C ILE A 242 -4.85 -15.51 -3.75
N MET A 243 -4.55 -16.65 -4.39
CA MET A 243 -4.99 -16.93 -5.76
C MET A 243 -6.50 -17.01 -5.88
N THR A 244 -7.19 -17.51 -4.86
CA THR A 244 -8.65 -17.53 -4.80
C THR A 244 -9.23 -16.11 -4.81
N GLN A 245 -8.62 -15.18 -4.05
CA GLN A 245 -9.02 -13.77 -4.09
C GLN A 245 -8.68 -13.14 -5.46
N ALA A 246 -7.45 -13.34 -5.94
CA ALA A 246 -6.95 -12.77 -7.20
C ALA A 246 -7.78 -13.18 -8.43
N ALA A 247 -8.29 -14.42 -8.44
CA ALA A 247 -9.19 -14.90 -9.49
C ALA A 247 -10.49 -14.08 -9.59
N GLY A 248 -10.90 -13.42 -8.50
CA GLY A 248 -12.07 -12.54 -8.44
C GLY A 248 -11.85 -11.14 -9.01
N LEU A 249 -10.63 -10.75 -9.37
CA LEU A 249 -10.36 -9.46 -10.03
C LEU A 249 -10.97 -9.44 -11.43
N ALA A 250 -11.59 -8.31 -11.80
CA ALA A 250 -11.86 -7.99 -13.19
C ALA A 250 -10.56 -7.55 -13.89
N ASN A 251 -10.53 -7.64 -15.22
CA ASN A 251 -9.38 -7.17 -16.00
C ASN A 251 -9.12 -5.68 -15.72
N GLY A 252 -7.86 -5.33 -15.45
CA GLY A 252 -7.42 -4.00 -15.05
C GLY A 252 -7.55 -3.70 -13.55
N GLU A 253 -8.27 -4.52 -12.77
CA GLU A 253 -8.32 -4.34 -11.32
C GLU A 253 -7.05 -4.85 -10.64
N GLN A 254 -6.75 -4.24 -9.50
CA GLN A 254 -5.56 -4.53 -8.71
C GLN A 254 -5.92 -4.66 -7.23
N PHE A 255 -5.25 -5.55 -6.52
CA PHE A 255 -5.20 -5.58 -5.07
C PHE A 255 -3.93 -4.89 -4.57
N LEU A 256 -4.09 -4.08 -3.54
CA LEU A 256 -3.02 -3.63 -2.67
C LEU A 256 -2.88 -4.62 -1.52
N LEU A 257 -1.70 -5.20 -1.37
CA LEU A 257 -1.41 -6.20 -0.35
C LEU A 257 -0.38 -5.66 0.63
N ASN A 258 -0.41 -6.20 1.83
CA ASN A 258 0.66 -6.10 2.80
C ASN A 258 1.05 -7.48 3.28
N THR A 259 2.33 -7.81 3.23
CA THR A 259 2.87 -8.98 3.92
C THR A 259 2.97 -8.68 5.41
N TRP A 260 2.92 -9.72 6.23
CA TRP A 260 3.07 -9.60 7.67
C TRP A 260 3.87 -10.79 8.18
N ARG A 261 5.10 -10.54 8.63
CA ARG A 261 5.82 -11.45 9.51
C ARG A 261 5.48 -11.09 10.94
N VAL A 262 4.84 -12.01 11.65
CA VAL A 262 4.40 -11.83 13.03
C VAL A 262 5.24 -12.72 13.92
N SER A 263 5.99 -12.10 14.82
CA SER A 263 6.63 -12.79 15.94
C SER A 263 5.72 -12.63 17.16
N PHE A 264 5.20 -13.74 17.64
CA PHE A 264 4.27 -13.73 18.76
C PHE A 264 5.02 -13.67 20.09
N ASN A 265 4.35 -13.15 21.13
CA ASN A 265 4.85 -13.12 22.51
C ASN A 265 6.15 -12.32 22.72
N THR A 266 6.59 -11.49 21.78
CA THR A 266 7.86 -10.74 21.85
C THR A 266 7.98 -9.85 23.10
N ILE A 267 6.88 -9.35 23.62
CA ILE A 267 6.87 -8.61 24.90
C ILE A 267 7.31 -9.49 26.08
N PHE A 268 6.94 -10.77 26.10
CA PHE A 268 7.38 -11.69 27.16
C PHE A 268 8.87 -11.98 27.05
N ASP A 269 9.39 -12.07 25.83
CA ASP A 269 10.80 -12.35 25.57
C ASP A 269 11.71 -11.14 25.87
N SER A 270 11.17 -9.92 25.80
CA SER A 270 11.93 -8.68 26.04
C SER A 270 11.89 -8.19 27.49
N LEU A 271 10.99 -8.70 28.33
CA LEU A 271 10.84 -8.29 29.73
C LEU A 271 11.52 -9.30 30.67
N GLU A 272 12.66 -8.90 31.24
CA GLU A 272 13.42 -9.71 32.20
C GLU A 272 12.57 -10.10 33.42
N GLY A 273 12.60 -11.40 33.77
CA GLY A 273 11.90 -11.94 34.94
C GLY A 273 10.42 -12.31 34.71
N TYR A 274 9.93 -12.22 33.48
CA TYR A 274 8.56 -12.57 33.10
C TYR A 274 8.47 -13.71 32.06
N GLU A 275 9.55 -14.44 31.84
CA GLU A 275 9.69 -15.46 30.80
C GLU A 275 8.67 -16.60 30.98
N ASP A 276 8.32 -16.94 32.22
CA ASP A 276 7.34 -17.99 32.55
C ASP A 276 5.93 -17.45 32.87
N ALA A 277 5.72 -16.13 32.76
CA ALA A 277 4.44 -15.52 33.10
C ALA A 277 3.37 -15.82 32.05
N ASN A 278 2.13 -16.04 32.51
CA ASN A 278 0.97 -16.16 31.61
C ASN A 278 0.33 -14.81 31.26
N ARG A 279 0.65 -13.76 32.04
CA ARG A 279 0.11 -12.40 31.89
C ARG A 279 1.12 -11.41 32.44
N VAL A 280 1.29 -10.29 31.75
CA VAL A 280 2.16 -9.18 32.16
C VAL A 280 1.43 -7.86 31.99
N THR A 281 1.65 -6.94 32.93
CA THR A 281 1.29 -5.53 32.80
C THR A 281 2.56 -4.72 32.67
N TYR A 282 2.68 -3.93 31.61
CA TYR A 282 3.84 -3.10 31.35
C TYR A 282 3.41 -1.70 30.90
N ASN A 283 4.32 -0.74 31.01
CA ASN A 283 4.09 0.63 30.56
C ASN A 283 4.85 0.85 29.25
N ARG A 284 4.18 1.40 28.24
CA ARG A 284 4.77 1.77 26.96
C ARG A 284 4.74 3.29 26.82
N GLU A 285 5.87 3.89 26.50
CA GLU A 285 5.95 5.29 26.12
C GLU A 285 5.75 5.43 24.62
N ASP A 286 4.86 6.33 24.23
CA ASP A 286 4.69 6.76 22.85
C ASP A 286 5.85 7.70 22.48
N GLU A 287 6.65 7.32 21.48
CA GLU A 287 7.87 8.04 21.10
C GLU A 287 7.59 9.45 20.56
N ASP A 288 6.41 9.69 19.99
CA ASP A 288 6.06 10.97 19.37
C ASP A 288 5.50 11.96 20.39
N THR A 289 4.74 11.46 21.37
CA THR A 289 4.07 12.29 22.38
C THR A 289 4.74 12.25 23.75
N GLY A 290 5.67 11.33 23.99
CA GLY A 290 6.26 11.03 25.31
C GLY A 290 5.24 10.47 26.31
N ARG A 291 4.07 10.04 25.83
CA ARG A 291 2.96 9.63 26.70
C ARG A 291 3.14 8.18 27.12
N VAL A 292 3.20 7.94 28.43
CA VAL A 292 3.22 6.60 29.00
C VAL A 292 1.80 6.04 29.13
N THR A 293 1.58 4.84 28.61
CA THR A 293 0.32 4.09 28.68
C THR A 293 0.55 2.69 29.25
N SER A 294 -0.35 2.23 30.12
CA SER A 294 -0.24 0.91 30.76
C SER A 294 -1.03 -0.13 29.99
N HIS A 295 -0.37 -1.20 29.58
CA HIS A 295 -0.92 -2.29 28.79
C HIS A 295 -0.88 -3.57 29.58
N THR A 296 -1.88 -4.42 29.39
CA THR A 296 -1.90 -5.75 30.01
C THR A 296 -2.18 -6.81 28.96
N VAL A 297 -1.21 -7.70 28.76
CA VAL A 297 -1.24 -8.73 27.72
C VAL A 297 -1.16 -10.13 28.31
N ARG A 298 -1.70 -11.11 27.59
CA ARG A 298 -1.69 -12.53 27.96
C ARG A 298 -0.82 -13.29 26.98
N ARG A 299 0.03 -14.19 27.50
CA ARG A 299 0.84 -15.08 26.66
C ARG A 299 -0.07 -15.97 25.83
N TYR A 300 0.15 -15.97 24.52
CA TYR A 300 -0.52 -16.86 23.61
C TYR A 300 0.20 -18.20 23.55
N ARG A 301 -0.55 -19.30 23.49
CA ARG A 301 0.01 -20.66 23.45
C ARG A 301 -0.41 -21.34 22.16
N PHE A 302 0.58 -21.77 21.39
CA PHE A 302 0.37 -22.44 20.11
C PHE A 302 -0.02 -23.90 20.30
N ARG A 303 -0.85 -24.40 19.38
CA ARG A 303 -0.88 -25.83 19.10
C ARG A 303 0.28 -26.14 18.16
N ALA A 304 1.12 -27.09 18.55
CA ALA A 304 2.23 -27.55 17.71
C ALA A 304 1.75 -27.90 16.30
N GLY A 305 2.45 -27.38 15.28
CA GLY A 305 2.15 -27.62 13.87
C GLY A 305 0.89 -26.93 13.33
N VAL A 306 0.30 -25.99 14.06
CA VAL A 306 -0.88 -25.24 13.61
C VAL A 306 -0.59 -23.74 13.62
N LYS A 307 -0.68 -23.11 12.44
CA LYS A 307 -0.59 -21.66 12.28
C LYS A 307 -1.75 -20.96 13.01
N PRO A 308 -1.48 -19.94 13.84
CA PRO A 308 -2.53 -19.14 14.47
C PRO A 308 -3.40 -18.45 13.42
N PRO A 309 -4.72 -18.31 13.65
CA PRO A 309 -5.53 -17.40 12.86
C PRO A 309 -5.09 -15.95 13.12
N HIS A 310 -5.19 -15.10 12.09
CA HIS A 310 -4.84 -13.67 12.19
C HIS A 310 -5.58 -12.92 13.31
N GLY A 311 -6.78 -13.37 13.69
CA GLY A 311 -7.55 -12.77 14.79
C GLY A 311 -6.92 -12.95 16.18
N ASP A 312 -5.92 -13.82 16.31
CA ASP A 312 -5.17 -14.03 17.55
C ASP A 312 -3.98 -13.08 17.70
N ILE A 313 -3.63 -12.32 16.66
CA ILE A 313 -2.56 -11.32 16.69
C ILE A 313 -2.97 -10.18 17.64
N ASP A 314 -2.12 -9.88 18.62
CA ASP A 314 -2.29 -8.78 19.56
C ASP A 314 -1.10 -7.82 19.44
N ARG A 315 -1.33 -6.63 18.88
CA ARG A 315 -0.29 -5.61 18.64
C ARG A 315 0.39 -5.08 19.89
N ASN A 316 -0.17 -5.33 21.08
CA ASN A 316 0.47 -4.99 22.35
C ASN A 316 1.36 -6.10 22.88
N ARG A 317 1.34 -7.29 22.25
CA ARG A 317 2.05 -8.50 22.67
C ARG A 317 3.06 -8.96 21.62
N ASP A 318 2.68 -8.84 20.36
CA ASP A 318 3.37 -9.40 19.19
C ASP A 318 4.04 -8.28 18.40
N THR A 319 5.16 -8.61 17.78
CA THR A 319 5.83 -7.72 16.82
C THR A 319 5.41 -8.10 15.41
N MET A 320 5.09 -7.10 14.60
CA MET A 320 4.72 -7.26 13.20
C MET A 320 5.66 -6.43 12.33
N SER A 321 6.21 -7.03 11.29
CA SER A 321 6.91 -6.35 10.20
C SER A 321 6.28 -6.76 8.88
N GLY A 322 6.37 -5.93 7.85
CA GLY A 322 5.70 -6.20 6.59
C GLY A 322 6.10 -5.22 5.50
N HIS A 323 5.69 -5.50 4.28
CA HIS A 323 5.92 -4.63 3.13
C HIS A 323 4.76 -4.72 2.13
N GLN A 324 4.62 -3.69 1.30
CA GLN A 324 3.52 -3.61 0.35
C GLN A 324 3.84 -4.26 -0.99
N MET A 325 2.83 -4.86 -1.59
CA MET A 325 2.90 -5.51 -2.89
C MET A 325 1.64 -5.23 -3.70
N LEU A 326 1.65 -5.59 -4.98
CA LEU A 326 0.47 -5.59 -5.83
C LEU A 326 0.21 -6.97 -6.40
N ILE A 327 -1.07 -7.31 -6.53
CA ILE A 327 -1.54 -8.32 -7.48
C ILE A 327 -2.50 -7.61 -8.41
N TYR A 328 -2.33 -7.77 -9.71
CA TYR A 328 -3.27 -7.21 -10.67
C TYR A 328 -3.64 -8.25 -11.72
N LYS A 329 -4.80 -8.02 -12.33
CA LYS A 329 -5.21 -8.78 -13.51
C LYS A 329 -4.98 -7.90 -14.72
N ASP A 330 -4.09 -8.32 -15.60
CA ASP A 330 -3.73 -7.54 -16.79
C ASP A 330 -4.99 -7.23 -17.62
N ALA A 331 -5.12 -5.97 -18.04
CA ALA A 331 -6.32 -5.49 -18.73
C ALA A 331 -6.52 -6.19 -20.08
N THR A 332 -5.42 -6.54 -20.76
CA THR A 332 -5.43 -7.07 -22.13
C THR A 332 -5.52 -8.59 -22.16
N SER A 333 -4.59 -9.27 -21.50
CA SER A 333 -4.45 -10.72 -21.49
C SER A 333 -5.35 -11.40 -20.46
N GLY A 334 -5.79 -10.69 -19.42
CA GLY A 334 -6.51 -11.26 -18.28
C GLY A 334 -5.64 -12.15 -17.37
N GLU A 335 -4.32 -12.21 -17.60
CA GLU A 335 -3.38 -12.91 -16.73
C GLU A 335 -3.27 -12.22 -15.37
N ILE A 336 -3.16 -13.00 -14.31
CA ILE A 336 -2.93 -12.52 -12.95
C ILE A 336 -1.43 -12.42 -12.74
N LYS A 337 -0.98 -11.24 -12.31
CA LYS A 337 0.42 -10.91 -12.11
C LYS A 337 0.63 -10.33 -10.72
N MET A 338 1.83 -10.51 -10.19
CA MET A 338 2.26 -9.98 -8.90
C MET A 338 3.46 -9.08 -9.09
N TYR A 339 3.42 -7.91 -8.47
CA TYR A 339 4.54 -7.00 -8.39
C TYR A 339 5.06 -6.98 -6.94
N GLU A 340 6.35 -7.30 -6.80
CA GLU A 340 7.13 -7.34 -5.56
C GLU A 340 8.24 -6.27 -5.66
N PRO A 341 8.08 -5.10 -4.99
CA PRO A 341 9.08 -4.03 -5.05
C PRO A 341 10.41 -4.40 -4.38
N GLU A 342 10.44 -5.36 -3.47
CA GLU A 342 11.66 -5.74 -2.77
C GLU A 342 12.64 -6.54 -3.64
N LEU A 343 13.89 -6.64 -3.18
CA LEU A 343 14.99 -7.33 -3.88
C LEU A 343 14.66 -8.81 -4.12
N SER A 344 14.22 -9.13 -5.32
CA SER A 344 14.19 -10.50 -5.77
C SER A 344 15.56 -10.96 -6.29
N GLU A 345 15.78 -12.27 -6.22
CA GLU A 345 16.94 -12.89 -6.85
C GLU A 345 16.90 -12.62 -8.36
N GLY A 346 17.87 -11.85 -8.87
CA GLY A 346 17.99 -11.48 -10.29
C GLY A 346 17.25 -10.21 -10.74
N GLY A 347 16.75 -9.36 -9.82
CA GLY A 347 16.20 -8.04 -10.18
C GLY A 347 14.86 -8.06 -10.92
N ARG A 348 14.10 -9.13 -10.74
CA ARG A 348 12.79 -9.31 -11.37
C ARG A 348 11.68 -8.95 -10.39
N HIS A 349 10.99 -7.85 -10.61
CA HIS A 349 9.94 -7.39 -9.70
C HIS A 349 8.53 -7.81 -10.13
N LEU A 350 8.36 -8.36 -11.35
CA LEU A 350 7.06 -8.74 -11.90
C LEU A 350 6.97 -10.24 -12.21
N TYR A 351 5.98 -10.91 -11.62
CA TYR A 351 5.73 -12.34 -11.73
C TYR A 351 4.38 -12.63 -12.36
N ASN A 352 4.33 -13.66 -13.21
CA ASN A 352 3.09 -14.09 -13.85
C ASN A 352 2.48 -15.27 -13.09
N LEU A 353 1.55 -14.97 -12.20
CA LEU A 353 0.92 -15.96 -11.32
C LEU A 353 -0.02 -16.91 -12.07
N SER A 354 -0.55 -16.49 -13.22
CA SER A 354 -1.31 -17.39 -14.10
C SER A 354 -0.44 -18.48 -14.73
N GLN A 355 0.86 -18.24 -14.88
CA GLN A 355 1.81 -19.21 -15.42
C GLN A 355 2.52 -19.98 -14.31
N ASP A 356 2.92 -19.30 -13.26
CA ASP A 356 3.62 -19.88 -12.11
C ASP A 356 3.25 -19.14 -10.82
N SER A 357 2.39 -19.76 -10.02
CA SER A 357 1.98 -19.25 -8.72
C SER A 357 2.90 -19.69 -7.58
N SER A 358 3.93 -20.52 -7.83
CA SER A 358 4.81 -21.04 -6.77
C SER A 358 5.63 -19.96 -6.09
N VAL A 359 5.83 -18.81 -6.75
CA VAL A 359 6.44 -17.62 -6.14
C VAL A 359 5.68 -17.16 -4.89
N LEU A 360 4.37 -17.39 -4.81
CA LEU A 360 3.58 -17.05 -3.63
C LEU A 360 3.88 -17.93 -2.42
N ASP A 361 4.37 -19.16 -2.63
CA ASP A 361 4.74 -20.04 -1.51
C ASP A 361 5.92 -19.47 -0.72
N GLY A 362 6.78 -18.69 -1.38
CA GLY A 362 7.87 -17.95 -0.75
C GLY A 362 7.42 -16.83 0.21
N LEU A 363 6.15 -16.44 0.17
CA LEU A 363 5.56 -15.46 1.11
C LEU A 363 5.10 -16.12 2.43
N PHE A 364 5.22 -17.44 2.56
CA PHE A 364 4.73 -18.23 3.68
C PHE A 364 5.80 -19.16 4.25
N THR A 365 6.89 -18.58 4.71
CA THR A 365 8.03 -19.23 5.38
C THR A 365 7.87 -19.28 6.90
N ASP A 366 6.74 -19.83 7.36
CA ASP A 366 6.43 -19.98 8.78
C ASP A 366 7.55 -20.71 9.54
N GLN A 367 7.90 -20.20 10.73
CA GLN A 367 8.90 -20.80 11.62
C GLN A 367 8.25 -21.09 12.99
N PRO A 368 7.44 -22.15 13.10
CA PRO A 368 6.64 -22.43 14.30
C PRO A 368 7.49 -22.66 15.55
N ASP A 369 8.71 -23.19 15.40
CA ASP A 369 9.65 -23.41 16.50
C ASP A 369 10.13 -22.11 17.15
N PHE A 370 10.00 -20.98 16.45
CA PHE A 370 10.35 -19.64 16.91
C PHE A 370 9.12 -18.75 17.13
N GLU A 371 7.91 -19.32 17.05
CA GLU A 371 6.65 -18.56 17.17
C GLU A 371 6.51 -17.43 16.11
N ILE A 372 7.11 -17.64 14.94
CA ILE A 372 7.07 -16.69 13.80
C ILE A 372 6.16 -17.25 12.71
N PHE A 373 5.18 -16.46 12.27
CA PHE A 373 4.25 -16.83 11.22
C PHE A 373 4.04 -15.69 10.23
N GLU A 374 3.84 -16.04 8.96
CA GLU A 374 3.70 -15.07 7.86
C GLU A 374 2.27 -15.02 7.34
N TYR A 375 1.76 -13.83 7.08
CA TYR A 375 0.41 -13.62 6.56
C TYR A 375 0.47 -12.62 5.41
N VAL A 376 -0.55 -12.65 4.56
CA VAL A 376 -0.78 -11.61 3.57
C VAL A 376 -2.15 -11.00 3.81
N GLN A 377 -2.21 -9.68 3.93
CA GLN A 377 -3.44 -8.93 4.09
C GLN A 377 -3.73 -8.15 2.81
N ILE A 378 -4.89 -8.38 2.21
CA ILE A 378 -5.41 -7.51 1.14
C ILE A 378 -6.00 -6.27 1.81
N LEU A 379 -5.28 -5.16 1.68
CA LEU A 379 -5.65 -3.87 2.26
C LEU A 379 -6.71 -3.17 1.42
N GLY A 380 -6.75 -3.40 0.12
CA GLY A 380 -7.75 -2.76 -0.73
C GLY A 380 -7.74 -3.26 -2.16
N LYS A 381 -8.80 -2.89 -2.88
CA LYS A 381 -8.95 -3.13 -4.32
C LYS A 381 -9.01 -1.81 -5.07
N MET A 382 -8.10 -1.64 -6.02
CA MET A 382 -8.07 -0.55 -6.97
C MET A 382 -8.84 -0.96 -8.23
N THR A 383 -9.84 -0.15 -8.58
CA THR A 383 -10.59 -0.29 -9.82
C THR A 383 -10.30 0.93 -10.70
N PRO A 384 -9.75 0.75 -11.91
CA PRO A 384 -9.53 1.86 -12.84
C PRO A 384 -10.84 2.62 -13.11
N MET A 385 -10.76 3.94 -13.15
CA MET A 385 -11.91 4.75 -13.54
C MET A 385 -12.00 4.79 -15.05
N SER A 386 -13.03 4.17 -15.59
CA SER A 386 -13.43 4.35 -16.98
C SER A 386 -14.02 5.75 -17.13
N PHE A 387 -13.18 6.75 -17.40
CA PHE A 387 -13.68 7.92 -18.09
C PHE A 387 -14.21 7.41 -19.43
N GLY A 388 -15.51 7.56 -19.66
CA GLY A 388 -16.15 7.14 -20.90
C GLY A 388 -15.52 7.84 -22.09
N MET A 389 -14.37 7.33 -22.55
CA MET A 389 -13.95 7.48 -23.92
C MET A 389 -14.93 6.60 -24.67
N ALA A 390 -15.91 7.26 -25.29
CA ALA A 390 -16.65 6.66 -26.38
C ALA A 390 -15.62 5.97 -27.27
N GLN A 391 -15.71 4.65 -27.39
CA GLN A 391 -14.88 3.94 -28.36
C GLN A 391 -15.09 4.60 -29.73
N PRO A 392 -14.00 4.88 -30.47
CA PRO A 392 -14.12 5.49 -31.80
C PRO A 392 -14.96 4.65 -32.76
#